data_AF-A0A4Y9XWM8-F1
#
_entry.id   AF-A0A4Y9XWM8-F1
#
_cell.length_a   1.000
_cell.length_b   1.000
_cell.length_c   1.000
_cell.angle_alpha   90.00
_cell.angle_beta   90.00
_cell.angle_gamma   90.00
#
_symmetry.space_group_name_H-M   'P 1'
#
loop_
_entity.id
_entity.type
_entity.pdbx_description
1 polymer ?
#
loop_
_entity_poly.entity_id
_entity_poly.type
_entity_poly.pdbx_seq_one_letter_code
_entity_poly.pdbx_strand_id
1 'polypeptide(L)'
;MPRNDGRNDLYPQLLRRMTGHGDYDRLLWVLTQKLNESGWLDDFRDKSKEMARNADSISAETMMTELRPQAEATIPPKVQQEIMTMIRQYLEKQVEG
;
A
#
# COMPACT_ATOMS: atom_id res chain seq x y z
N MET A 1 -22.28 23.52 0.61
CA MET A 1 -20.92 24.07 0.84
C MET A 1 -20.09 23.03 1.58
N PRO A 2 -19.17 22.28 0.97
CA PRO A 2 -18.16 21.57 1.74
C PRO A 2 -16.88 22.39 1.76
N ARG A 3 -16.54 22.94 2.93
CA ARG A 3 -15.18 23.39 3.27
C ARG A 3 -14.40 22.16 3.70
N ASN A 4 -13.49 21.64 2.88
CA ASN A 4 -12.51 20.64 3.33
C ASN A 4 -11.16 20.66 2.58
N ASP A 5 -10.83 21.76 1.90
CA ASP A 5 -9.64 21.80 1.02
C ASP A 5 -8.31 21.78 1.80
N GLY A 6 -8.28 22.33 3.03
CA GLY A 6 -7.03 22.41 3.82
C GLY A 6 -6.41 21.06 4.23
N ARG A 7 -7.19 19.99 4.40
CA ARG A 7 -6.65 18.63 4.68
C ARG A 7 -6.13 17.95 3.42
N ASN A 8 -6.73 18.27 2.27
CA ASN A 8 -6.40 17.62 1.00
C ASN A 8 -5.09 18.16 0.40
N ASP A 9 -4.74 19.42 0.69
CA ASP A 9 -3.46 20.01 0.27
C ASP A 9 -2.28 19.63 1.19
N LEU A 10 -2.56 19.29 2.46
CA LEU A 10 -1.53 18.87 3.41
C LEU A 10 -0.95 17.48 3.08
N TYR A 11 -1.80 16.55 2.64
CA TYR A 11 -1.40 15.19 2.28
C TYR A 11 -0.33 15.14 1.17
N PRO A 12 -0.50 15.77 -0.01
CA PRO A 12 0.49 15.73 -1.08
C PRO A 12 1.78 16.47 -0.70
N GLN A 13 1.71 17.54 0.10
CA GLN A 13 2.90 18.23 0.59
C GLN A 13 3.72 17.34 1.53
N LEU A 14 3.05 16.60 2.41
CA LEU A 14 3.71 15.71 3.33
C LEU A 14 4.24 14.45 2.63
N LEU A 15 3.50 13.90 1.67
CA LEU A 15 3.97 12.82 0.81
C LEU A 15 5.22 13.26 0.02
N ARG A 16 5.22 14.46 -0.54
CA ARG A 16 6.39 15.04 -1.23
C ARG A 16 7.60 15.16 -0.30
N ARG A 17 7.40 15.54 0.97
CA ARG A 17 8.47 15.57 1.98
C ARG A 17 8.97 14.14 2.31
N MET A 18 8.06 13.18 2.48
CA MET A 18 8.41 11.77 2.71
C MET A 18 9.26 11.19 1.58
N THR A 19 8.88 11.44 0.32
CA THR A 19 9.64 10.97 -0.84
C THR A 19 10.98 11.69 -0.96
N GLY A 20 11.04 12.99 -0.64
CA GLY A 20 12.28 13.77 -0.69
C GLY A 20 13.34 13.34 0.33
N HIS A 21 12.92 12.77 1.46
CA HIS A 21 13.82 12.28 2.53
C HIS A 21 14.11 10.78 2.46
N GLY A 22 13.49 10.03 1.53
CA GLY A 22 13.63 8.57 1.43
C GLY A 22 12.86 7.78 2.49
N ASP A 23 12.09 8.47 3.35
CA ASP A 23 11.24 7.84 4.36
C ASP A 23 10.09 7.06 3.71
N TYR A 24 9.62 7.52 2.56
CA TYR A 24 8.64 6.80 1.75
C TYR A 24 9.18 5.44 1.29
N ASP A 25 10.38 5.42 0.71
CA ASP A 25 11.04 4.17 0.26
C ASP A 25 11.30 3.23 1.43
N ARG A 26 11.68 3.76 2.59
CA ARG A 26 11.84 2.95 3.82
C ARG A 26 10.52 2.33 4.26
N LEU A 27 9.43 3.08 4.24
CA LEU A 27 8.11 2.57 4.63
C LEU A 27 7.60 1.52 3.64
N LEU A 28 7.81 1.74 2.35
CA LEU A 28 7.50 0.79 1.29
C LEU A 28 8.32 -0.49 1.44
N TRP A 29 9.61 -0.38 1.76
CA TRP A 29 10.48 -1.53 2.02
C TRP A 29 9.97 -2.35 3.21
N VAL A 30 9.64 -1.70 4.34
CA VAL A 30 9.09 -2.40 5.53
C VAL A 30 7.76 -3.08 5.22
N LEU A 31 6.86 -2.40 4.50
CA LEU A 31 5.60 -3.00 4.06
C LEU A 31 5.86 -4.25 3.21
N THR A 32 6.78 -4.17 2.25
CA THR A 32 7.14 -5.29 1.37
C THR A 32 7.71 -6.46 2.17
N GLN A 33 8.61 -6.21 3.14
CA GLN A 33 9.15 -7.26 3.99
C GLN A 33 8.06 -7.94 4.82
N LYS A 34 7.15 -7.17 5.43
CA LYS A 34 6.06 -7.73 6.24
C LYS A 34 5.06 -8.54 5.42
N LEU A 35 4.73 -8.07 4.22
CA LEU A 35 3.90 -8.84 3.28
C LEU A 35 4.59 -10.13 2.83
N ASN A 36 5.92 -10.10 2.68
CA ASN A 36 6.69 -11.31 2.39
C ASN A 36 6.69 -12.30 3.57
N GLU A 37 7.04 -11.82 4.76
CA GLU A 37 7.11 -12.63 5.99
C GLU A 37 5.77 -13.24 6.39
N SER A 38 4.66 -12.58 6.05
CA SER A 38 3.31 -13.09 6.29
C SER A 38 2.85 -14.13 5.26
N GLY A 39 3.66 -14.44 4.23
CA GLY A 39 3.30 -15.33 3.13
C GLY A 39 2.35 -14.69 2.11
N TRP A 40 1.92 -13.44 2.33
CA TRP A 40 0.95 -12.77 1.46
C TRP A 40 1.45 -12.60 0.03
N LEU A 41 2.74 -12.32 -0.17
CA LEU A 41 3.32 -12.21 -1.52
C LEU A 41 3.26 -13.52 -2.30
N ASP A 42 3.50 -14.65 -1.63
CA ASP A 42 3.43 -15.97 -2.26
C ASP A 42 1.96 -16.34 -2.58
N ASP A 43 1.05 -16.14 -1.63
CA ASP A 43 -0.39 -16.37 -1.82
C ASP A 43 -0.94 -15.51 -2.97
N PHE A 44 -0.56 -14.24 -3.04
CA PHE A 44 -0.99 -13.33 -4.09
C PHE A 44 -0.43 -13.75 -5.46
N ARG A 45 0.84 -14.17 -5.51
CA ARG A 45 1.46 -14.67 -6.74
C ARG A 45 0.79 -15.94 -7.22
N ASP A 46 0.43 -16.85 -6.33
CA ASP A 46 -0.19 -18.11 -6.70
C ASP A 46 -1.63 -17.91 -7.20
N LYS A 47 -2.42 -17.03 -6.55
CA LYS A 47 -3.71 -16.58 -7.10
C LYS A 47 -3.59 -15.94 -8.48
N SER A 48 -2.57 -15.11 -8.68
CA SER A 48 -2.30 -14.48 -9.98
C SER A 48 -2.01 -15.52 -11.07
N LYS A 49 -1.22 -16.56 -10.75
CA LYS A 49 -0.95 -17.67 -11.67
C LYS A 49 -2.19 -18.51 -11.96
N GLU A 50 -3.02 -18.80 -10.96
CA GLU A 50 -4.27 -19.53 -11.16
C GLU A 50 -5.23 -18.75 -12.08
N MET A 51 -5.37 -17.45 -11.87
CA MET A 51 -6.19 -16.60 -12.72
C MET A 51 -5.67 -16.55 -14.17
N ALA A 52 -4.36 -16.44 -14.35
CA ALA A 52 -3.73 -16.47 -15.67
C ALA A 52 -3.88 -17.83 -16.38
N ARG A 53 -3.89 -18.94 -15.64
CA ARG A 53 -4.13 -20.28 -16.21
C ARG A 53 -5.57 -20.50 -16.64
N ASN A 54 -6.52 -19.93 -15.89
CA ASN A 54 -7.95 -20.08 -16.16
C ASN A 54 -8.47 -19.12 -17.23
N ALA A 55 -7.66 -18.16 -17.67
CA ALA A 55 -8.02 -17.21 -18.70
C ALA A 55 -7.21 -17.47 -19.99
N ASP A 56 -7.87 -17.98 -21.03
CA ASP A 56 -7.25 -18.30 -22.34
C ASP A 56 -6.48 -17.13 -22.95
N SER A 57 -6.91 -15.88 -22.67
CA SER A 57 -6.16 -14.66 -22.97
C SER A 57 -6.66 -13.51 -22.09
N ILE A 58 -5.92 -13.16 -21.03
CA ILE A 58 -6.19 -11.98 -20.22
C ILE A 58 -5.01 -11.03 -20.27
N SER A 59 -5.29 -9.73 -20.46
CA SER A 59 -4.26 -8.70 -20.44
C SER A 59 -3.77 -8.48 -19.00
N ALA A 60 -2.49 -8.09 -18.84
CA ALA A 60 -1.95 -7.78 -17.52
C ALA A 60 -2.73 -6.64 -16.81
N GLU A 61 -3.28 -5.69 -17.58
CA GLU A 61 -4.08 -4.58 -17.06
C GLU A 61 -5.42 -5.06 -16.49
N THR A 62 -6.10 -5.96 -17.21
CA THR A 62 -7.33 -6.60 -16.72
C THR A 62 -7.02 -7.46 -15.49
N MET A 63 -5.91 -8.21 -15.50
CA MET A 63 -5.51 -8.99 -14.33
C MET A 63 -5.29 -8.11 -13.10
N MET A 64 -4.59 -6.98 -13.27
CA MET A 64 -4.35 -6.05 -12.17
C MET A 64 -5.66 -5.45 -11.63
N THR A 65 -6.60 -5.13 -12.52
CA THR A 65 -7.91 -4.57 -12.14
C THR A 65 -8.71 -5.54 -11.29
N GLU A 66 -8.69 -6.83 -11.63
CA GLU A 66 -9.42 -7.88 -10.90
C GLU A 66 -8.71 -8.32 -9.61
N LEU A 67 -7.38 -8.37 -9.62
CA LEU A 67 -6.58 -8.82 -8.47
C LEU A 67 -6.43 -7.76 -7.40
N ARG A 68 -6.40 -6.47 -7.76
CA ARG A 68 -6.21 -5.37 -6.81
C ARG A 68 -7.20 -5.36 -5.63
N PRO A 69 -8.53 -5.46 -5.82
CA PRO A 69 -9.46 -5.49 -4.69
C PRO A 69 -9.24 -6.72 -3.80
N GLN A 70 -8.85 -7.86 -4.38
CA GLN A 70 -8.53 -9.08 -3.63
C GLN A 70 -7.22 -8.92 -2.85
N ALA A 71 -6.22 -8.26 -3.47
CA ALA A 71 -4.96 -7.92 -2.83
C ALA A 71 -5.23 -7.10 -1.57
N GLU A 72 -5.99 -6.02 -1.70
CA GLU A 72 -6.36 -5.11 -0.60
C GLU A 72 -7.17 -5.82 0.50
N ALA A 73 -8.11 -6.69 0.13
CA ALA A 73 -8.93 -7.43 1.09
C ALA A 73 -8.19 -8.53 1.85
N THR A 74 -7.09 -9.04 1.30
CA THR A 74 -6.32 -10.17 1.87
C THR A 74 -5.11 -9.71 2.68
N ILE A 75 -4.84 -8.41 2.74
CA ILE A 75 -3.76 -7.87 3.58
C ILE A 75 -4.01 -8.28 5.04
N PRO A 76 -3.03 -8.91 5.71
CA PRO A 76 -3.18 -9.28 7.10
C PRO A 76 -3.46 -8.04 7.97
N PRO A 77 -4.50 -8.06 8.82
CA PRO A 77 -4.86 -6.90 9.65
C PRO A 77 -3.70 -6.42 10.51
N LYS A 78 -2.86 -7.36 11.00
CA LYS A 78 -1.66 -7.04 11.77
C LYS A 78 -0.66 -6.19 10.99
N VAL A 79 -0.38 -6.56 9.73
CA VAL A 79 0.53 -5.80 8.85
C VAL A 79 -0.03 -4.41 8.57
N GLN A 80 -1.34 -4.32 8.28
CA GLN A 80 -2.01 -3.04 8.06
C GLN A 80 -1.92 -2.12 9.29
N GLN A 81 -2.19 -2.64 10.49
CA GLN A 81 -2.12 -1.84 11.73
C GLN A 81 -0.70 -1.37 12.04
N GLU A 82 0.31 -2.22 11.85
CA GLU A 82 1.71 -1.87 12.07
C GLU A 82 2.16 -0.75 11.12
N ILE A 83 1.85 -0.87 9.83
CA ILE A 83 2.20 0.16 8.83
C ILE A 83 1.43 1.46 9.09
N MET A 84 0.14 1.39 9.42
CA MET A 84 -0.64 2.57 9.81
C MET A 84 -0.06 3.27 11.04
N THR A 85 0.44 2.50 12.00
CA THR A 85 1.11 3.05 13.19
C THR A 85 2.40 3.76 12.81
N MET A 86 3.22 3.18 11.92
CA MET A 86 4.44 3.82 11.43
C MET A 86 4.15 5.12 10.67
N ILE A 87 3.11 5.15 9.84
CA ILE A 87 2.67 6.36 9.14
C ILE A 87 2.25 7.43 10.16
N ARG A 88 1.46 7.07 11.18
CA ARG A 88 1.03 8.01 12.23
C ARG A 88 2.22 8.59 13.00
N GLN A 89 3.15 7.74 13.44
CA GLN A 89 4.36 8.18 14.14
C GLN A 89 5.23 9.09 13.28
N TYR A 90 5.30 8.83 11.97
CA TYR A 90 5.99 9.72 11.04
C TYR A 90 5.28 11.07 10.94
N LEU A 91 3.95 11.08 10.80
CA LEU A 91 3.15 12.30 10.74
C LEU A 91 3.30 13.15 12.00
N GLU A 92 3.23 12.53 13.17
CA GLU A 92 3.40 13.21 14.47
C GLU A 92 4.75 13.92 14.55
N LYS A 93 5.85 13.23 14.19
CA LYS A 93 7.19 13.82 14.15
C LYS A 93 7.34 14.99 13.18
N GLN A 94 6.55 15.05 12.11
CA GLN A 94 6.60 16.12 11.11
C GLN A 94 5.70 17.32 11.47
N VAL A 95 4.75 17.13 12.38
CA VAL A 95 3.82 18.18 12.84
C VAL A 95 4.31 18.84 14.14
N GLU A 96 5.03 18.11 15.00
CA GLU A 96 5.68 18.66 16.20
C GLU A 96 7.05 19.30 15.94
N GLY A 97 7.50 19.32 14.67
CA GLY A 97 8.78 19.91 14.22
C GLY A 97 8.66 21.31 13.66
#